data_AF-A0A7W0CX76-F1
#
_entry.id   AF-A0A7W0CX76-F1
#
_cell.length_a   1.000
_cell.length_b   1.000
_cell.length_c   1.000
_cell.angle_alpha   90.00
_cell.angle_beta   90.00
_cell.angle_gamma   90.00
#
_symmetry.space_group_name_H-M   'P 1'
#
loop_
_entity.id
_entity.type
_entity.pdbx_description
1 polymer ?
#
loop_
_entity_poly.entity_id
_entity_poly.type
_entity_poly.pdbx_seq_one_letter_code
_entity_poly.pdbx_strand_id
1 'polypeptide(L)'
;MTGTAKGPVAAEIEKRLRDALAPERLHVVDDSEKHRGHAGHDPRGESHFTVTVVSAAFAGQGRVARQRMINAALADLLRDRVHALAMVTKAPGEA
;
A
#
# COMPACT_ATOMS: atom_id res chain seq x y z
N MET A 1 -11.14 4.54 23.74
CA MET A 1 -10.45 3.51 22.92
C MET A 1 -9.86 4.21 21.71
N THR A 2 -8.62 4.68 21.86
CA THR A 2 -7.93 5.55 20.90
C THR A 2 -7.38 4.71 19.75
N GLY A 3 -8.16 4.59 18.66
CA GLY A 3 -7.59 4.21 17.38
C GLY A 3 -6.66 5.34 16.94
N THR A 4 -5.35 5.08 16.88
CA THR A 4 -4.39 6.01 16.28
C THR A 4 -4.92 6.37 14.89
N ALA A 5 -5.30 7.63 14.71
CA ALA A 5 -5.78 8.11 13.42
C ALA A 5 -4.68 7.85 12.39
N LYS A 6 -4.98 7.04 11.36
CA LYS A 6 -4.09 6.85 10.22
C LYS A 6 -3.87 8.20 9.55
N GLY A 7 -2.65 8.46 9.10
CA GLY A 7 -2.33 9.67 8.35
C GLY A 7 -3.13 9.77 7.04
N PRO A 8 -3.26 10.98 6.47
CA PRO A 8 -4.10 11.23 5.30
C PRO A 8 -3.68 10.42 4.06
N VAL A 9 -2.38 10.17 3.85
CA VAL A 9 -1.92 9.37 2.70
C VAL A 9 -2.20 7.90 2.95
N ALA A 10 -1.95 7.39 4.16
CA ALA A 10 -2.27 6.01 4.52
C ALA A 10 -3.77 5.71 4.35
N ALA A 11 -4.64 6.65 4.76
CA ALA A 11 -6.08 6.54 4.61
C ALA A 11 -6.51 6.52 3.13
N GLU A 12 -5.90 7.35 2.29
CA GLU A 12 -6.17 7.40 0.86
C GLU A 12 -5.70 6.13 0.13
N ILE A 13 -4.50 5.61 0.47
CA ILE A 13 -4.03 4.30 -0.02
C ILE A 13 -5.04 3.21 0.32
N GLU A 14 -5.51 3.17 1.57
CA GLU A 14 -6.46 2.17 2.01
C GLU A 14 -7.77 2.25 1.22
N LYS A 15 -8.31 3.46 1.06
CA LYS A 15 -9.53 3.70 0.31
C LYS A 15 -9.40 3.22 -1.13
N ARG A 16 -8.36 3.64 -1.86
CA ARG A 16 -8.16 3.27 -3.27
C ARG A 16 -7.99 1.76 -3.45
N LEU A 17 -7.25 1.10 -2.55
CA LEU A 17 -7.07 -0.35 -2.62
C LEU A 17 -8.35 -1.11 -2.28
N ARG A 18 -9.19 -0.60 -1.36
CA ARG A 18 -10.52 -1.16 -1.10
C ARG A 18 -11.43 -1.04 -2.32
N ASP A 19 -11.48 0.14 -2.91
CA ASP A 19 -12.34 0.45 -4.06
C ASP A 19 -11.92 -0.38 -5.30
N ALA A 20 -10.61 -0.52 -5.56
CA ALA A 20 -10.10 -1.18 -6.75
C ALA A 20 -10.06 -2.72 -6.68
N LEU A 21 -9.85 -3.29 -5.48
CA LEU A 21 -9.53 -4.71 -5.33
C LEU A 21 -10.48 -5.48 -4.41
N ALA A 22 -11.43 -4.81 -3.75
CA ALA A 22 -12.34 -5.40 -2.78
C ALA A 22 -11.66 -6.47 -1.87
N PRO A 23 -10.56 -6.12 -1.19
CA PRO A 23 -9.74 -7.10 -0.50
C PRO A 23 -10.43 -7.66 0.74
N GLU A 24 -10.27 -8.96 0.97
CA GLU A 24 -10.68 -9.62 2.20
C GLU A 24 -9.83 -9.16 3.38
N ARG A 25 -8.54 -8.87 3.13
CA ARG A 25 -7.63 -8.32 4.13
C ARG A 25 -6.78 -7.23 3.51
N LEU A 26 -6.73 -6.09 4.17
CA LEU A 26 -5.89 -4.96 3.78
C LEU A 26 -5.19 -4.39 5.02
N HIS A 27 -3.87 -4.30 4.94
CA HIS A 27 -3.05 -3.65 5.94
C HIS A 27 -2.10 -2.66 5.26
N VAL A 28 -2.06 -1.44 5.77
CA VAL A 28 -1.21 -0.35 5.28
C VAL A 28 -0.39 0.15 6.45
N VAL A 29 0.93 0.11 6.32
CA VAL A 29 1.90 0.54 7.33
C VAL A 29 2.72 1.68 6.75
N ASP A 30 2.78 2.80 7.46
CA ASP A 30 3.74 3.87 7.18
C ASP A 30 5.09 3.50 7.80
N ASP A 31 6.10 3.32 6.95
CA ASP A 31 7.48 2.97 7.32
C ASP A 31 8.42 4.19 7.23
N SER A 32 7.91 5.40 7.00
CA SER A 32 8.71 6.60 6.70
C SER A 32 9.74 6.94 7.77
N GLU A 33 9.42 6.74 9.06
CA GLU A 33 10.35 6.96 10.17
C GLU A 33 11.53 5.99 10.17
N LYS A 34 11.35 4.76 9.69
CA LYS A 34 12.45 3.77 9.57
C LYS A 34 13.50 4.19 8.55
N HIS A 35 13.14 5.11 7.65
CA HIS A 35 14.00 5.63 6.59
C HIS A 35 14.51 7.04 6.87
N ARG A 36 14.29 7.57 8.08
CA ARG A 36 14.80 8.88 8.50
C ARG A 36 16.32 8.96 8.34
N GLY A 37 16.79 9.86 7.48
CA GLY A 37 18.23 10.05 7.19
C GLY A 37 18.77 9.35 5.93
N HIS A 38 17.94 8.60 5.19
CA HIS A 38 18.30 8.07 3.87
C HIS A 38 17.84 8.97 2.72
N ALA A 39 18.51 8.88 1.57
CA ALA A 39 18.07 9.54 0.34
C ALA A 39 16.66 9.03 -0.04
N GLY A 40 15.65 9.91 0.00
CA GLY A 40 14.24 9.59 -0.23
C GLY A 40 13.30 9.87 0.96
N HIS A 41 13.83 10.17 2.15
CA HIS A 41 13.02 10.62 3.28
C HIS A 41 12.39 11.99 2.98
N ASP A 42 11.05 12.06 2.98
CA ASP A 42 10.33 13.33 2.96
C ASP A 42 10.13 13.76 4.42
N PRO A 43 10.59 14.95 4.83
CA PRO A 43 10.39 15.46 6.20
C PRO A 43 8.92 15.63 6.58
N ARG A 44 7.98 15.54 5.63
CA ARG A 44 6.53 15.53 5.87
C ARG A 44 6.00 14.17 6.35
N GLY A 45 6.82 13.11 6.32
CA GLY A 45 6.39 11.73 6.59
C GLY A 45 5.53 11.15 5.47
N GLU A 46 4.97 9.95 5.69
CA GLU A 46 4.06 9.31 4.73
C GLU A 46 4.60 9.20 3.28
N SER A 47 5.88 8.85 3.12
CA SER A 47 6.52 8.64 1.83
C SER A 47 6.96 7.19 1.57
N HIS A 48 7.07 6.36 2.61
CA HIS A 48 7.41 4.94 2.48
C HIS A 48 6.29 4.10 3.10
N PHE A 49 5.78 3.13 2.34
CA PHE A 49 4.70 2.27 2.81
C PHE A 49 4.96 0.80 2.55
N THR A 50 4.46 -0.03 3.45
CA THR A 50 4.23 -1.45 3.20
C THR A 50 2.74 -1.73 3.14
N VAL A 51 2.29 -2.36 2.06
CA VAL A 51 0.90 -2.80 1.90
C VAL A 51 0.81 -4.33 1.83
N THR A 52 -0.09 -4.90 2.62
CA THR A 52 -0.44 -6.32 2.54
C THR A 52 -1.89 -6.42 2.10
N VAL A 53 -2.10 -7.08 0.96
CA VAL A 53 -3.41 -7.19 0.31
C VAL A 53 -3.73 -8.65 0.03
N VAL A 54 -4.85 -9.12 0.58
CA VAL A 54 -5.46 -10.41 0.25
C VAL A 54 -6.74 -10.14 -0.54
N SER A 55 -6.79 -10.56 -1.80
CA SER A 55 -7.95 -10.34 -2.68
C SER A 55 -8.12 -11.46 -3.71
N ALA A 56 -9.36 -11.86 -3.96
CA ALA A 56 -9.71 -12.81 -5.03
C ALA A 56 -9.27 -12.33 -6.42
N ALA A 57 -9.10 -11.01 -6.62
CA ALA A 57 -8.60 -10.43 -7.87
C ALA A 57 -7.18 -10.90 -8.23
N PHE A 58 -6.43 -11.46 -7.28
CA PHE A 58 -5.09 -12.00 -7.50
C PHE A 58 -5.06 -13.48 -7.89
N ALA A 59 -6.19 -14.19 -7.84
CA ALA A 59 -6.27 -15.59 -8.21
C ALA A 59 -5.87 -15.79 -9.68
N GLY A 60 -4.97 -16.75 -9.93
CA GLY A 60 -4.43 -17.02 -11.28
C GLY A 60 -3.47 -15.95 -11.83
N GLN A 61 -3.25 -14.84 -11.11
CA GLN A 61 -2.33 -13.78 -11.54
C GLN A 61 -0.91 -14.03 -11.03
N GLY A 62 0.08 -13.84 -11.90
CA GLY A 62 1.49 -13.87 -11.51
C GLY A 62 1.90 -12.63 -10.71
N ARG A 63 3.04 -12.71 -10.00
CA ARG A 63 3.55 -11.63 -9.13
C ARG A 63 3.53 -10.25 -9.78
N VAL A 64 4.10 -10.11 -10.97
CA VAL A 64 4.18 -8.80 -11.67
C VAL A 64 2.79 -8.25 -12.02
N ALA A 65 1.84 -9.10 -12.41
CA ALA A 65 0.48 -8.67 -12.71
C ALA A 65 -0.21 -8.11 -11.46
N ARG A 66 -0.09 -8.80 -10.31
CA ARG A 66 -0.60 -8.33 -9.02
C ARG A 66 0.01 -6.96 -8.63
N GLN A 67 1.33 -6.81 -8.80
CA GLN A 67 2.01 -5.53 -8.54
C GLN A 67 1.51 -4.41 -9.46
N ARG A 68 1.26 -4.70 -10.74
CA ARG A 68 0.69 -3.73 -11.69
C ARG A 68 -0.71 -3.28 -11.28
N MET A 69 -1.55 -4.18 -10.76
CA MET A 69 -2.88 -3.83 -10.26
C MET A 69 -2.80 -2.85 -9.08
N ILE A 70 -1.90 -3.10 -8.13
CA ILE A 70 -1.64 -2.18 -7.00
C ILE A 70 -1.13 -0.83 -7.51
N ASN A 71 -0.12 -0.84 -8.39
CA ASN A 71 0.46 0.39 -8.93
C ASN A 71 -0.56 1.22 -9.72
N ALA A 72 -1.46 0.57 -10.48
CA ALA A 72 -2.51 1.25 -11.21
C ALA A 72 -3.50 1.94 -10.26
N ALA A 73 -3.91 1.27 -9.17
CA ALA A 73 -4.80 1.85 -8.18
C ALA A 73 -4.19 3.05 -7.43
N LEU A 74 -2.85 3.10 -7.33
CA LEU A 74 -2.11 4.11 -6.56
C LEU A 74 -1.27 5.05 -7.44
N ALA A 75 -1.49 5.08 -8.75
CA ALA A 75 -0.59 5.70 -9.72
C ALA A 75 -0.27 7.17 -9.40
N ASP A 76 -1.28 7.98 -9.06
CA ASP A 76 -1.07 9.40 -8.74
C ASP A 76 -0.30 9.57 -7.42
N LEU A 77 -0.61 8.74 -6.42
CA LEU A 77 0.09 8.78 -5.14
C LEU A 77 1.56 8.38 -5.30
N LEU A 78 1.86 7.35 -6.09
CA LEU A 78 3.23 6.92 -6.40
C LEU A 78 4.00 7.96 -7.23
N ARG A 79 3.30 8.81 -7.98
CA ARG A 79 3.94 9.91 -8.71
C ARG A 79 4.28 11.09 -7.79
N ASP A 80 3.35 11.45 -6.91
CA ASP A 80 3.39 12.77 -6.27
C ASP A 80 3.70 12.75 -4.77
N ARG A 81 3.47 11.62 -4.08
CA ARG A 81 3.46 11.56 -2.61
C ARG A 81 4.24 10.39 -2.00
N VAL A 82 4.18 9.22 -2.62
CA VAL A 82 4.79 7.98 -2.12
C VAL A 82 6.08 7.72 -2.89
N HIS A 83 7.21 7.74 -2.17
CA HIS A 83 8.51 7.44 -2.74
C HIS A 83 8.72 5.94 -2.96
N ALA A 84 8.31 5.11 -1.98
CA ALA A 84 8.51 3.67 -2.04
C ALA A 84 7.30 2.91 -1.49
N LEU A 85 6.95 1.82 -2.18
CA LEU A 85 5.84 0.94 -1.81
C LEU A 85 6.30 -0.52 -1.83
N ALA A 86 6.51 -1.09 -0.65
CA ALA A 86 6.63 -2.53 -0.48
C ALA A 86 5.24 -3.16 -0.50
N MET A 87 5.10 -4.33 -1.13
CA MET A 87 3.80 -4.95 -1.35
C MET A 87 3.84 -6.47 -1.20
N VAL A 88 2.90 -6.98 -0.41
CA VAL A 88 2.61 -8.41 -0.24
C VAL A 88 1.21 -8.66 -0.80
N THR A 89 1.13 -9.39 -1.92
CA THR A 89 -0.12 -9.62 -2.65
C THR A 89 -0.47 -11.11 -2.72
N LYS A 90 -1.59 -11.51 -2.09
CA LYS A 90 -2.02 -12.91 -1.96
C LYS A 90 -3.47 -13.10 -2.39
N ALA A 91 -3.77 -14.19 -3.08
CA ALA A 91 -5.15 -14.64 -3.24
C ALA A 91 -5.64 -15.31 -1.94
N PRO A 92 -6.96 -15.40 -1.70
CA PRO A 92 -7.51 -16.14 -0.57
C PRO A 92 -7.02 -17.59 -0.59
N GLY A 93 -6.56 -18.09 0.56
CA GLY A 93 -5.99 -19.44 0.68
C GLY A 93 -4.50 -19.55 0.36
N GLU A 94 -3.83 -18.50 -0.13
CA GLU A 94 -2.38 -18.47 -0.27
C GLU A 94 -1.71 -18.09 1.06
N ALA A 95 -0.68 -18.85 1.45
CA ALA A 95 0.05 -18.69 2.72
C ALA A 95 1.13 -17.61 2.68
#